data_AF-A0A3N0A0K7-F1
#
_entry.id   AF-A0A3N0A0K7-F1
#
_cell.length_a   1.000
_cell.length_b   1.000
_cell.length_c   1.000
_cell.angle_alpha   90.00
_cell.angle_beta   90.00
_cell.angle_gamma   90.00
#
_symmetry.space_group_name_H-M   'P 1'
#
loop_
_entity.id
_entity.type
_entity.pdbx_description
1 polymer ?
#
loop_
_entity_poly.entity_id
_entity_poly.type
_entity_poly.pdbx_seq_one_letter_code
_entity_poly.pdbx_strand_id
1 'polypeptide(L)'
;MKLKCPKCGSGMEIQRTFDGMAYVSCGCGIGDTLKYSGSDDEMFLEFLTRYDEGLVGKAPPVGVRDKKEIAEMIRKNRPDQTTKEILHTKEDYVAEYRVLEYSEPDMGRKITEMGLDASLSEGLAGLGMERLYGFQDEAVREIISGNSVAIDAPTASGKTEAFLIPTIQRILDHSEEGVYAVFVYPTKALARDQHPKIRQLAQSVGIRTGVFDGYSSR
;
A
#
# COMPACT_ATOMS: atom_id res chain seq x y z
N MET A 1 39.95 13.63 -3.26
CA MET A 1 40.55 14.86 -2.71
C MET A 1 40.01 15.09 -1.28
N LYS A 2 40.65 15.85 -0.37
CA LYS A 2 39.98 16.24 0.89
C LYS A 2 39.15 17.50 0.62
N LEU A 3 37.83 17.37 0.56
CA LEU A 3 36.89 18.45 0.35
C LEU A 3 36.98 19.43 1.53
N LYS A 4 37.61 20.59 1.32
CA LYS A 4 37.84 21.59 2.37
C LYS A 4 37.06 22.85 2.08
N CYS A 5 36.40 23.37 3.10
CA CYS A 5 35.62 24.58 3.02
C CYS A 5 36.52 25.78 2.70
N PRO A 6 36.24 26.57 1.65
CA PRO A 6 37.05 27.73 1.30
C PRO A 6 36.95 28.85 2.36
N LYS A 7 35.87 28.85 3.16
CA LYS A 7 35.64 29.86 4.21
C LYS A 7 36.32 29.55 5.55
N CYS A 8 36.34 28.30 6.00
CA CYS A 8 36.84 27.94 7.34
C CYS A 8 37.83 26.76 7.38
N GLY A 9 38.15 26.14 6.25
CA GLY A 9 39.10 25.03 6.15
C GLY A 9 38.61 23.68 6.72
N SER A 10 37.42 23.63 7.33
CA SER A 10 36.77 22.39 7.79
C SER A 10 36.39 21.47 6.63
N GLY A 11 36.09 20.21 6.92
CA GLY A 11 35.54 19.28 5.93
C GLY A 11 34.22 19.80 5.34
N MET A 12 34.03 19.56 4.05
CA MET A 12 32.75 19.74 3.38
C MET A 12 32.03 18.43 3.22
N GLU A 13 30.70 18.50 3.26
CA GLU A 13 29.81 17.38 3.07
C GLU A 13 29.05 17.55 1.75
N ILE A 14 28.97 16.46 0.98
CA ILE A 14 28.20 16.39 -0.25
C ILE A 14 27.13 15.33 -0.06
N GLN A 15 25.88 15.75 -0.20
CA GLN A 15 24.74 14.86 -0.08
C GLN A 15 23.92 14.89 -1.36
N ARG A 16 23.62 13.72 -1.91
CA ARG A 16 22.85 13.57 -3.15
C ARG A 16 21.36 13.48 -2.82
N THR A 17 20.54 14.15 -3.61
CA THR A 17 19.08 14.11 -3.48
C THR A 17 18.46 13.31 -4.62
N PHE A 18 17.23 12.82 -4.41
CA PHE A 18 16.54 11.94 -5.36
C PHE A 18 16.09 12.63 -6.66
N ASP A 19 16.05 13.96 -6.68
CA ASP A 19 15.72 14.81 -7.83
C ASP A 19 16.93 15.09 -8.76
N GLY A 20 18.08 14.46 -8.50
CA GLY A 20 19.30 14.65 -9.29
C GLY A 20 20.07 15.92 -8.94
N MET A 21 19.78 16.52 -7.78
CA MET A 21 20.58 17.60 -7.21
C MET A 21 21.59 17.04 -6.19
N ALA A 22 22.56 17.85 -5.81
CA ALA A 22 23.49 17.58 -4.74
C ALA A 22 23.73 18.85 -3.93
N TYR A 23 23.74 18.66 -2.62
CA TYR A 23 23.91 19.71 -1.65
C TYR A 23 25.34 19.67 -1.12
N VAL A 24 26.06 20.77 -1.30
CA VAL A 24 27.46 20.92 -0.90
C VAL A 24 27.52 21.93 0.23
N SER A 25 27.92 21.51 1.43
CA SER A 25 27.84 22.38 2.61
C SER A 25 28.96 22.19 3.63
N CYS A 26 29.10 23.16 4.53
CA CYS A 26 30.00 23.12 5.66
C CYS A 26 29.33 23.65 6.93
N GLY A 27 29.69 23.08 8.08
CA GLY A 27 29.16 23.47 9.40
C GLY A 27 29.37 24.94 9.80
N CYS A 28 30.22 25.70 9.09
CA CYS A 28 30.32 27.16 9.27
C CYS A 28 29.18 27.95 8.60
N GLY A 29 28.18 27.27 8.05
CA GLY A 29 26.96 27.85 7.50
C GLY A 29 27.05 28.27 6.03
N ILE A 30 28.09 27.83 5.31
CA ILE A 30 28.24 28.06 3.87
C ILE A 30 27.82 26.81 3.10
N GLY A 31 27.20 27.00 1.95
CA GLY A 31 26.88 25.89 1.04
C GLY A 31 25.93 26.32 -0.07
N ASP A 32 25.68 25.38 -0.97
CA ASP A 32 24.97 25.60 -2.23
C ASP A 32 24.29 24.31 -2.70
N THR A 33 23.32 24.46 -3.60
CA THR A 33 22.60 23.35 -4.24
C THR A 33 22.93 23.35 -5.72
N LEU A 34 23.52 22.25 -6.19
CA LEU A 34 24.05 22.10 -7.54
C LEU A 34 23.40 20.89 -8.22
N LYS A 35 23.32 20.90 -9.55
CA LYS A 35 22.84 19.73 -10.29
C LYS A 35 23.92 18.67 -10.28
N TYR A 36 23.56 17.41 -9.99
CA TYR A 36 24.55 16.33 -9.93
C TYR A 36 25.16 16.08 -11.32
N SER A 37 26.46 16.28 -11.46
CA SER A 37 27.17 16.28 -12.75
C SER A 37 28.14 15.11 -12.97
N GLY A 38 28.31 14.21 -12.00
CA GLY A 38 29.12 13.00 -12.19
C GLY A 38 29.76 12.47 -10.92
N SER A 39 30.77 13.16 -10.40
CA SER A 39 31.55 12.78 -9.21
C SER A 39 31.55 13.87 -8.13
N ASP A 40 31.79 13.47 -6.88
CA ASP A 40 31.86 14.40 -5.74
C ASP A 40 32.98 15.46 -5.91
N ASP A 41 34.07 15.11 -6.59
CA ASP A 41 35.16 16.05 -6.89
C ASP A 41 34.72 17.11 -7.92
N GLU A 42 33.95 16.74 -8.95
CA GLU A 42 33.40 17.70 -9.93
C GLU A 42 32.38 18.64 -9.29
N MET A 43 31.50 18.09 -8.45
CA MET A 43 30.53 18.88 -7.68
C MET A 43 31.21 19.92 -6.79
N PHE A 44 32.34 19.54 -6.18
CA PHE A 44 33.11 20.44 -5.33
C PHE A 44 33.85 21.52 -6.14
N LEU A 45 34.36 21.20 -7.33
CA LEU A 45 34.97 22.18 -8.22
C LEU A 45 33.96 23.22 -8.72
N GLU A 46 32.75 22.79 -9.06
CA GLU A 46 31.64 23.68 -9.41
C GLU A 46 31.24 24.57 -8.22
N PHE A 47 31.18 23.99 -7.02
CA PHE A 47 30.95 24.74 -5.79
C PHE A 47 32.02 25.82 -5.55
N LEU A 48 33.30 25.50 -5.72
CA LEU A 48 34.40 26.47 -5.57
C LEU A 48 34.32 27.59 -6.60
N THR A 49 34.00 27.26 -7.85
CA THR A 49 33.82 28.26 -8.92
C THR A 49 32.75 29.28 -8.54
N ARG A 50 31.60 28.79 -8.08
CA ARG A 50 30.48 29.64 -7.65
C ARG A 50 30.79 30.42 -6.37
N TYR A 51 31.64 29.88 -5.49
CA TYR A 51 32.11 30.59 -4.31
C TYR A 51 32.94 31.81 -4.68
N ASP A 52 33.88 31.64 -5.61
CA ASP A 52 34.75 32.73 -6.09
C ASP A 52 33.94 33.81 -6.84
N GLU A 53 32.87 33.42 -7.53
CA GLU A 53 31.90 34.34 -8.16
C GLU A 53 30.95 35.03 -7.16
N GLY A 54 31.02 34.67 -5.87
CA GLY A 54 30.14 35.23 -4.83
C GLY A 54 28.69 34.74 -4.89
N LEU A 55 28.44 33.64 -5.60
CA LEU A 55 27.10 33.05 -5.76
C LEU A 55 26.71 32.08 -4.64
N VAL A 56 27.68 31.68 -3.81
CA VAL A 56 27.46 30.75 -2.69
C VAL A 56 27.01 31.49 -1.44
N GLY A 57 25.89 31.04 -0.87
CA GLY A 57 25.25 31.66 0.28
C GLY A 57 25.13 30.75 1.50
N LYS A 58 24.00 30.91 2.20
CA LYS A 58 23.62 30.02 3.29
C LYS A 58 22.92 28.80 2.70
N ALA A 59 23.56 27.67 2.89
CA ALA A 59 23.11 26.37 2.45
C ALA A 59 21.71 26.04 3.03
N PRO A 60 20.68 25.76 2.21
CA PRO A 60 19.37 25.33 2.71
C PRO A 60 19.50 24.00 3.47
N PRO A 61 18.76 23.76 4.56
CA PRO A 61 18.92 22.53 5.33
C PRO A 61 18.60 21.31 4.46
N VAL A 62 19.40 20.27 4.63
CA VAL A 62 19.22 18.95 4.01
C VAL A 62 17.79 18.45 4.21
N GLY A 63 17.17 17.87 3.19
CA GLY A 63 15.84 17.26 3.29
C GLY A 63 14.67 18.25 3.30
N VAL A 64 14.95 19.56 3.22
CA VAL A 64 13.89 20.57 3.18
C VAL A 64 13.44 20.79 1.75
N ARG A 65 12.26 20.26 1.42
CA ARG A 65 11.57 20.59 0.17
C ARG A 65 11.28 22.07 0.07
N ASP A 66 11.29 22.57 -1.16
CA ASP A 66 10.71 23.88 -1.45
C ASP A 66 9.22 23.83 -1.11
N LYS A 67 8.71 24.91 -0.50
CA LYS A 67 7.29 25.07 -0.21
C LYS A 67 6.44 24.92 -1.48
N LYS A 68 7.00 25.26 -2.65
CA LYS A 68 6.37 25.06 -3.95
C LYS A 68 6.14 23.58 -4.29
N GLU A 69 7.13 22.72 -4.07
CA GLU A 69 7.02 21.28 -4.33
C GLU A 69 5.97 20.64 -3.41
N ILE A 70 5.95 21.01 -2.11
CA ILE A 70 4.93 20.54 -1.18
C ILE A 70 3.54 21.02 -1.62
N ALA A 71 3.42 22.27 -2.07
CA ALA A 71 2.16 22.79 -2.61
C ALA A 71 1.70 22.04 -3.87
N GLU A 72 2.64 21.70 -4.77
CA GLU A 72 2.37 20.88 -5.96
C GLU A 72 1.97 19.44 -5.63
N MET A 73 2.48 18.86 -4.54
CA MET A 73 2.06 17.54 -4.07
C MET A 73 0.67 17.56 -3.44
N ILE A 74 0.38 18.58 -2.63
CA ILE A 74 -0.95 18.76 -2.03
C ILE A 74 -1.99 19.03 -3.12
N ARG A 75 -1.62 19.73 -4.21
CA ARG A 75 -2.52 20.11 -5.30
C ARG A 75 -3.77 20.83 -4.78
N LYS A 76 -4.94 20.19 -4.91
CA LYS A 76 -6.24 20.67 -4.43
C LYS A 76 -6.68 20.00 -3.13
N ASN A 77 -5.91 19.05 -2.62
CA ASN A 77 -6.25 18.30 -1.42
C ASN A 77 -6.11 19.18 -0.17
N ARG A 78 -6.85 18.82 0.88
CA ARG A 78 -6.78 19.49 2.18
C ARG A 78 -6.32 18.48 3.24
N PRO A 79 -5.00 18.22 3.34
CA PRO A 79 -4.46 17.35 4.38
C PRO A 79 -4.86 17.86 5.77
N ASP A 80 -5.10 16.92 6.68
CA ASP A 80 -5.27 17.22 8.10
C ASP A 80 -3.98 17.77 8.72
N GLN A 81 -4.04 18.14 10.00
CA GLN A 81 -2.92 18.77 10.68
C GLN A 81 -1.70 17.83 10.79
N THR A 82 -1.92 16.56 11.10
CA THR A 82 -0.86 15.54 11.20
C THR A 82 -0.18 15.32 9.86
N THR A 83 -0.95 15.19 8.79
CA THR A 83 -0.43 15.01 7.44
C THR A 83 0.34 16.25 6.98
N LYS A 84 -0.12 17.47 7.32
CA LYS A 84 0.64 18.70 7.05
C LYS A 84 1.98 18.71 7.77
N GLU A 85 2.01 18.30 9.04
CA GLU A 85 3.25 18.23 9.83
C GLU A 85 4.24 17.25 9.20
N ILE A 86 3.77 16.09 8.74
CA ILE A 86 4.59 15.10 8.01
C ILE A 86 5.06 15.66 6.66
N LEU A 87 4.20 16.35 5.90
CA LEU A 87 4.58 16.92 4.61
C LEU A 87 5.58 18.09 4.73
N HIS A 88 5.58 18.80 5.85
CA HIS A 88 6.47 19.92 6.14
C HIS A 88 7.63 19.56 7.08
N THR A 89 7.75 18.29 7.48
CA THR A 89 8.87 17.85 8.32
C THR A 89 10.20 18.04 7.60
N LYS A 90 11.26 18.23 8.38
CA LYS A 90 12.64 18.34 7.88
C LYS A 90 13.42 17.04 8.07
N GLU A 91 12.81 16.03 8.67
CA GLU A 91 13.46 14.77 9.05
C GLU A 91 13.22 13.67 8.00
N ASP A 92 12.02 13.63 7.41
CA ASP A 92 11.58 12.61 6.44
C ASP A 92 11.32 13.19 5.04
N TYR A 93 11.66 12.41 4.01
CA TYR A 93 11.42 12.77 2.61
C TYR A 93 10.19 12.03 2.04
N VAL A 94 9.05 12.72 1.95
CA VAL A 94 7.78 12.13 1.47
C VAL A 94 7.74 12.07 -0.06
N ALA A 95 8.28 11.05 -0.73
CA ALA A 95 8.38 11.02 -2.19
C ALA A 95 7.05 11.35 -2.94
N GLU A 96 5.91 10.88 -2.45
CA GLU A 96 4.61 11.11 -3.08
C GLU A 96 3.49 11.24 -2.03
N TYR A 97 2.51 12.09 -2.33
CA TYR A 97 1.28 12.24 -1.56
C TYR A 97 0.09 12.14 -2.51
N ARG A 98 -0.77 11.17 -2.27
CA ARG A 98 -2.04 11.01 -2.98
C ARG A 98 -3.16 10.83 -1.97
N VAL A 99 -4.24 11.58 -2.17
CA VAL A 99 -5.51 11.29 -1.53
C VAL A 99 -6.25 10.34 -2.47
N LEU A 100 -6.57 9.15 -1.97
CA LEU A 100 -7.46 8.24 -2.65
C LEU A 100 -8.89 8.59 -2.22
N GLU A 101 -9.71 9.04 -3.16
CA GLU A 101 -11.13 9.24 -2.90
C GLU A 101 -11.78 7.86 -2.76
N TYR A 102 -12.24 7.55 -1.55
CA TYR A 102 -13.04 6.37 -1.31
C TYR A 102 -14.49 6.73 -1.66
N SER A 103 -14.98 6.26 -2.80
CA SER A 103 -16.42 6.28 -3.06
C SER A 103 -17.11 5.26 -2.15
N GLU A 104 -18.36 5.52 -1.76
CA GLU A 104 -19.16 4.48 -1.13
C GLU A 104 -19.18 3.25 -2.04
N PRO A 105 -18.96 2.05 -1.49
CA PRO A 105 -18.95 0.85 -2.29
C PRO A 105 -20.35 0.63 -2.87
N ASP A 106 -20.42 0.23 -4.14
CA ASP A 106 -21.67 -0.22 -4.72
C ASP A 106 -22.22 -1.40 -3.92
N MET A 107 -23.50 -1.33 -3.55
CA MET A 107 -24.14 -2.29 -2.65
C MET A 107 -25.07 -3.20 -3.44
N GLY A 108 -24.87 -4.50 -3.28
CA GLY A 108 -25.71 -5.55 -3.88
C GLY A 108 -26.92 -5.90 -3.02
N ARG A 109 -27.48 -7.09 -3.29
CA ARG A 109 -28.59 -7.68 -2.54
C ARG A 109 -28.27 -7.94 -1.07
N LYS A 110 -29.34 -8.00 -0.25
CA LYS A 110 -29.24 -8.53 1.12
C LYS A 110 -28.97 -10.03 1.09
N ILE A 111 -28.32 -10.56 2.11
CA ILE A 111 -28.08 -12.02 2.22
C ILE A 111 -29.38 -12.80 2.13
N THR A 112 -30.45 -12.31 2.76
CA THR A 112 -31.79 -12.93 2.73
C THR A 112 -32.42 -13.00 1.34
N GLU A 113 -31.97 -12.17 0.40
CA GLU A 113 -32.47 -12.09 -0.97
C GLU A 113 -31.64 -12.93 -1.95
N MET A 114 -30.51 -13.50 -1.50
CA MET A 114 -29.59 -14.27 -2.34
C MET A 114 -30.06 -15.71 -2.59
N GLY A 115 -31.03 -16.21 -1.81
CA GLY A 115 -31.49 -17.60 -1.91
C GLY A 115 -30.43 -18.63 -1.48
N LEU A 116 -29.57 -18.25 -0.53
CA LEU A 116 -28.57 -19.14 0.06
C LEU A 116 -29.22 -20.10 1.06
N ASP A 117 -28.51 -21.18 1.39
CA ASP A 117 -28.87 -22.07 2.49
C ASP A 117 -29.07 -21.28 3.80
N ALA A 118 -30.02 -21.72 4.62
CA ALA A 118 -30.38 -21.04 5.86
C ALA A 118 -29.20 -20.97 6.84
N SER A 119 -28.45 -22.06 6.97
CA SER A 119 -27.28 -22.11 7.86
C SER A 119 -26.16 -21.18 7.41
N LEU A 120 -25.96 -21.06 6.08
CA LEU A 120 -25.02 -20.11 5.50
C LEU A 120 -25.47 -18.68 5.74
N SER A 121 -26.74 -18.37 5.49
CA SER A 121 -27.31 -17.04 5.73
C SER A 121 -27.18 -16.61 7.19
N GLU A 122 -27.47 -17.50 8.13
CA GLU A 122 -27.29 -17.27 9.58
C GLU A 122 -25.81 -17.11 9.95
N GLY A 123 -24.93 -17.92 9.37
CA GLY A 123 -23.48 -17.81 9.56
C GLY A 123 -22.95 -16.44 9.13
N LEU A 124 -23.36 -15.96 7.94
CA LEU A 124 -22.97 -14.65 7.43
C LEU A 124 -23.51 -13.51 8.32
N ALA A 125 -24.77 -13.61 8.76
CA ALA A 125 -25.37 -12.64 9.68
C ALA A 125 -24.65 -12.61 11.04
N GLY A 126 -24.25 -13.78 11.57
CA GLY A 126 -23.45 -13.89 12.79
C GLY A 126 -22.06 -13.25 12.69
N LEU A 127 -21.55 -13.08 11.47
CA LEU A 127 -20.33 -12.34 11.17
C LEU A 127 -20.56 -10.84 10.91
N GLY A 128 -21.79 -10.36 11.07
CA GLY A 128 -22.18 -8.97 10.84
C GLY A 128 -22.38 -8.61 9.37
N MET A 129 -22.50 -9.61 8.48
CA MET A 129 -22.76 -9.37 7.07
C MET A 129 -24.25 -9.48 6.74
N GLU A 130 -24.91 -8.33 6.62
CA GLU A 130 -26.34 -8.26 6.25
C GLU A 130 -26.55 -8.10 4.74
N ARG A 131 -25.55 -7.55 4.04
CA ARG A 131 -25.61 -7.20 2.61
C ARG A 131 -24.26 -7.39 1.94
N LEU A 132 -24.29 -7.82 0.67
CA LEU A 132 -23.09 -7.95 -0.15
C LEU A 132 -22.74 -6.62 -0.83
N TYR A 133 -21.46 -6.45 -1.16
CA TYR A 133 -21.06 -5.47 -2.17
C TYR A 133 -21.54 -5.90 -3.56
N GLY A 134 -21.75 -4.94 -4.47
CA GLY A 134 -22.27 -5.20 -5.82
C GLY A 134 -21.46 -6.26 -6.57
N PHE A 135 -20.13 -6.15 -6.52
CA PHE A 135 -19.24 -7.14 -7.15
C PHE A 135 -19.28 -8.52 -6.47
N GLN A 136 -19.58 -8.59 -5.16
CA GLN A 136 -19.74 -9.87 -4.45
C GLN A 136 -21.05 -10.55 -4.85
N ASP A 137 -22.16 -9.81 -4.91
CA ASP A 137 -23.47 -10.29 -5.37
C ASP A 137 -23.37 -10.87 -6.79
N GLU A 138 -22.77 -10.10 -7.71
CA GLU A 138 -22.53 -10.55 -9.08
C GLU A 138 -21.68 -11.84 -9.12
N ALA A 139 -20.53 -11.85 -8.43
CA ALA A 139 -19.66 -13.02 -8.40
C ALA A 139 -20.36 -14.25 -7.82
N VAL A 140 -21.10 -14.10 -6.71
CA VAL A 140 -21.84 -15.19 -6.07
C VAL A 140 -22.85 -15.80 -7.05
N ARG A 141 -23.64 -14.97 -7.74
CA ARG A 141 -24.65 -15.43 -8.70
C ARG A 141 -24.04 -16.14 -9.89
N GLU A 142 -22.97 -15.61 -10.45
CA GLU A 142 -22.28 -16.20 -11.59
C GLU A 142 -21.63 -17.55 -11.23
N ILE A 143 -20.98 -17.65 -10.06
CA ILE A 143 -20.34 -18.89 -9.61
C ILE A 143 -21.39 -19.97 -9.29
N ILE A 144 -22.50 -19.62 -8.63
CA ILE A 144 -23.62 -20.56 -8.35
C ILE A 144 -24.22 -21.08 -9.66
N SER A 145 -24.32 -20.22 -10.68
CA SER A 145 -24.79 -20.61 -12.02
C SER A 145 -23.82 -21.52 -12.79
N GLY A 146 -22.65 -21.79 -12.23
CA GLY A 146 -21.64 -22.68 -12.81
C GLY A 146 -20.66 -22.00 -13.75
N ASN A 147 -20.64 -20.67 -13.79
CA ASN A 147 -19.72 -19.92 -14.65
C ASN A 147 -18.33 -19.80 -14.01
N SER A 148 -17.30 -19.69 -14.86
CA SER A 148 -15.95 -19.32 -14.44
C SER A 148 -15.86 -17.81 -14.33
N VAL A 149 -15.43 -17.30 -13.17
CA VAL A 149 -15.47 -15.87 -12.85
C VAL A 149 -14.07 -15.34 -12.53
N ALA A 150 -13.71 -14.21 -13.15
CA ALA A 150 -12.54 -13.43 -12.77
C ALA A 150 -13.00 -12.18 -11.99
N ILE A 151 -12.53 -12.02 -10.76
CA ILE A 151 -12.98 -10.95 -9.86
C ILE A 151 -11.94 -9.83 -9.80
N ASP A 152 -12.22 -8.73 -10.49
CA ASP A 152 -11.45 -7.50 -10.36
C ASP A 152 -12.13 -6.53 -9.37
N ALA A 153 -11.36 -6.10 -8.38
CA ALA A 153 -11.84 -5.30 -7.25
C ALA A 153 -10.63 -4.76 -6.44
N PRO A 154 -10.79 -3.68 -5.65
CA PRO A 154 -9.70 -3.15 -4.83
C PRO A 154 -9.18 -4.13 -3.77
N THR A 155 -7.97 -3.90 -3.27
CA THR A 155 -7.46 -4.65 -2.11
C THR A 155 -8.30 -4.37 -0.87
N ALA A 156 -8.45 -5.37 -0.01
CA ALA A 156 -9.24 -5.29 1.23
C ALA A 156 -10.74 -4.97 1.03
N SER A 157 -11.29 -5.19 -0.18
CA SER A 157 -12.70 -4.94 -0.48
C SER A 157 -13.65 -6.12 -0.19
N GLY A 158 -13.15 -7.25 0.34
CA GLY A 158 -13.95 -8.46 0.58
C GLY A 158 -14.02 -9.43 -0.61
N LYS A 159 -12.94 -9.56 -1.39
CA LYS A 159 -12.86 -10.57 -2.47
C LYS A 159 -13.00 -12.01 -1.95
N THR A 160 -12.57 -12.26 -0.72
CA THR A 160 -12.60 -13.59 -0.11
C THR A 160 -14.03 -14.11 -0.03
N GLU A 161 -14.95 -13.28 0.44
CA GLU A 161 -16.37 -13.61 0.56
C GLU A 161 -17.01 -13.86 -0.82
N ALA A 162 -16.59 -13.11 -1.84
CA ALA A 162 -17.12 -13.22 -3.21
C ALA A 162 -16.96 -14.63 -3.81
N PHE A 163 -15.85 -15.33 -3.51
CA PHE A 163 -15.66 -16.72 -3.93
C PHE A 163 -15.98 -17.74 -2.83
N LEU A 164 -15.88 -17.38 -1.55
CA LEU A 164 -16.09 -18.31 -0.45
C LEU A 164 -17.57 -18.65 -0.24
N ILE A 165 -18.45 -17.65 -0.31
CA ILE A 165 -19.91 -17.84 -0.16
C ILE A 165 -20.46 -18.85 -1.17
N PRO A 166 -20.26 -18.68 -2.50
CA PRO A 166 -20.81 -19.62 -3.47
C PRO A 166 -20.10 -20.98 -3.41
N THR A 167 -18.84 -21.03 -2.95
CA THR A 167 -18.15 -22.31 -2.70
C THR A 167 -18.82 -23.07 -1.57
N ILE A 168 -19.07 -22.42 -0.43
CA ILE A 168 -19.75 -23.05 0.71
C ILE A 168 -21.17 -23.49 0.33
N GLN A 169 -21.93 -22.64 -0.37
CA GLN A 169 -23.26 -23.01 -0.87
C GLN A 169 -23.20 -24.31 -1.66
N ARG A 170 -22.29 -24.40 -2.63
CA ARG A 170 -22.12 -25.61 -3.45
C ARG A 170 -21.72 -26.82 -2.63
N ILE A 171 -20.90 -26.66 -1.59
CA ILE A 171 -20.54 -27.77 -0.69
C ILE A 171 -21.77 -28.25 0.08
N LEU A 172 -22.62 -27.35 0.58
CA LEU A 172 -23.84 -27.69 1.30
C LEU A 172 -24.87 -28.42 0.42
N ASP A 173 -24.85 -28.16 -0.89
CA ASP A 173 -25.69 -28.87 -1.85
C ASP A 173 -25.26 -30.34 -2.08
N HIS A 174 -24.10 -30.77 -1.54
CA HIS A 174 -23.59 -32.15 -1.65
C HIS A 174 -23.68 -32.89 -0.31
N SER A 175 -24.10 -34.16 -0.36
CA SER A 175 -24.26 -35.01 0.84
C SER A 175 -23.09 -35.94 1.13
N GLU A 176 -22.14 -36.08 0.20
CA GLU A 176 -21.03 -37.04 0.33
C GLU A 176 -19.84 -36.46 1.09
N GLU A 177 -19.00 -37.32 1.68
CA GLU A 177 -17.74 -36.87 2.28
C GLU A 177 -16.65 -36.73 1.22
N GLY A 178 -15.92 -35.62 1.23
CA GLY A 178 -14.83 -35.41 0.26
C GLY A 178 -14.20 -34.03 0.31
N VAL A 179 -13.24 -33.80 -0.59
CA VAL A 179 -12.65 -32.49 -0.85
C VAL A 179 -13.37 -31.87 -2.04
N TYR A 180 -14.11 -30.78 -1.78
CA TYR A 180 -14.95 -30.12 -2.79
C TYR A 180 -14.36 -28.84 -3.37
N ALA A 181 -13.42 -28.23 -2.66
CA ALA A 181 -12.83 -26.95 -3.05
C ALA A 181 -11.35 -26.88 -2.70
N VAL A 182 -10.58 -26.23 -3.57
CA VAL A 182 -9.16 -25.95 -3.37
C VAL A 182 -8.94 -24.46 -3.60
N PHE A 183 -8.47 -23.77 -2.56
CA PHE A 183 -8.02 -22.38 -2.66
C PHE A 183 -6.51 -22.34 -2.81
N VAL A 184 -6.03 -21.75 -3.90
CA VAL A 184 -4.59 -21.64 -4.19
C VAL A 184 -4.12 -20.23 -3.92
N TYR A 185 -3.09 -20.11 -3.07
CA TYR A 185 -2.45 -18.84 -2.74
C TYR A 185 -0.98 -18.88 -3.16
N PRO A 186 -0.40 -17.74 -3.61
CA PRO A 186 0.98 -17.68 -4.09
C PRO A 186 2.04 -17.90 -3.00
N THR A 187 1.70 -17.68 -1.73
CA THR A 187 2.66 -17.82 -0.62
C THR A 187 2.04 -18.53 0.59
N LYS A 188 2.88 -19.22 1.37
CA LYS A 188 2.46 -19.88 2.63
C LYS A 188 1.92 -18.88 3.65
N ALA A 189 2.57 -17.71 3.74
CA ALA A 189 2.16 -16.64 4.63
C ALA A 189 0.74 -16.16 4.30
N LEU A 190 0.43 -15.95 3.02
CA LEU A 190 -0.90 -15.52 2.61
C LEU A 190 -1.94 -16.63 2.83
N ALA A 191 -1.63 -17.89 2.50
CA ALA A 191 -2.54 -19.01 2.78
C ALA A 191 -2.91 -19.10 4.26
N ARG A 192 -1.91 -18.95 5.16
CA ARG A 192 -2.10 -18.99 6.61
C ARG A 192 -2.82 -17.76 7.15
N ASP A 193 -2.64 -16.60 6.54
CA ASP A 193 -3.38 -15.38 6.88
C ASP A 193 -4.87 -15.47 6.49
N GLN A 194 -5.17 -16.10 5.35
CA GLN A 194 -6.54 -16.24 4.88
C GLN A 194 -7.30 -17.40 5.55
N HIS A 195 -6.60 -18.45 5.99
CA HIS A 195 -7.23 -19.65 6.54
C HIS A 195 -8.15 -19.39 7.74
N PRO A 196 -7.81 -18.57 8.75
CA PRO A 196 -8.72 -18.25 9.86
C PRO A 196 -10.06 -17.68 9.39
N LYS A 197 -10.05 -16.77 8.39
CA LYS A 197 -11.26 -16.16 7.84
C LYS A 197 -12.14 -17.20 7.13
N ILE A 198 -11.51 -18.02 6.29
CA ILE A 198 -12.20 -19.11 5.59
C ILE A 198 -12.79 -20.11 6.59
N ARG A 199 -11.99 -20.49 7.59
CA ARG A 199 -12.39 -21.43 8.64
C ARG A 199 -13.57 -20.90 9.44
N GLN A 200 -13.60 -19.61 9.76
CA GLN A 200 -14.66 -19.01 10.57
C GLN A 200 -16.05 -19.21 9.94
N LEU A 201 -16.20 -18.87 8.66
CA LEU A 201 -17.47 -19.07 7.94
C LEU A 201 -17.73 -20.55 7.63
N ALA A 202 -16.71 -21.32 7.26
CA ALA A 202 -16.90 -22.74 6.99
C ALA A 202 -17.38 -23.51 8.24
N GLN A 203 -16.83 -23.21 9.41
CA GLN A 203 -17.21 -23.86 10.67
C GLN A 203 -18.62 -23.49 11.13
N SER A 204 -19.12 -22.30 10.81
CA SER A 204 -20.49 -21.92 11.17
C SER A 204 -21.55 -22.78 10.47
N VAL A 205 -21.18 -23.46 9.38
CA VAL A 205 -22.04 -24.40 8.65
C VAL A 205 -21.53 -25.85 8.70
N GLY A 206 -20.62 -26.16 9.63
CA GLY A 206 -20.12 -27.52 9.84
C GLY A 206 -19.11 -28.04 8.81
N ILE A 207 -18.57 -27.16 7.95
CA ILE A 207 -17.55 -27.54 6.95
C ILE A 207 -16.14 -27.48 7.56
N ARG A 208 -15.37 -28.54 7.31
CA ARG A 208 -13.96 -28.64 7.73
C ARG A 208 -13.03 -28.03 6.68
N THR A 209 -11.98 -27.34 7.15
CA THR A 209 -10.97 -26.73 6.28
C THR A 209 -9.56 -27.08 6.76
N GLY A 210 -8.64 -27.26 5.82
CA GLY A 210 -7.23 -27.56 6.08
C GLY A 210 -6.31 -26.72 5.22
N VAL A 211 -5.04 -26.63 5.62
CA VAL A 211 -3.97 -25.96 4.86
C VAL A 211 -2.94 -27.00 4.47
N PHE A 212 -2.64 -27.06 3.18
CA PHE A 212 -1.58 -27.88 2.62
C PHE A 212 -0.49 -26.97 2.04
N ASP A 213 0.66 -26.90 2.71
CA ASP A 213 1.74 -25.97 2.36
C ASP A 213 3.12 -26.65 2.23
N GLY A 214 3.14 -27.99 2.17
CA GLY A 214 4.35 -28.80 2.00
C GLY A 214 5.23 -28.95 3.26
N TYR A 215 4.91 -28.29 4.38
CA TYR A 215 5.53 -28.54 5.70
C TYR A 215 4.57 -29.18 6.70
N SER A 216 3.41 -29.65 6.24
CA SER A 216 2.42 -30.32 7.07
C SER A 216 2.98 -31.68 7.50
N SER A 217 3.46 -31.80 8.75
CA SER A 217 3.54 -33.11 9.39
C SER A 217 2.12 -33.61 9.62
N ARG A 218 1.80 -34.74 8.98
CA ARG A 218 0.58 -35.58 9.07
C ARG A 218 -0.51 -35.15 10.03
#